data_AF-A0A973HJQ1-F1
#
_entry.id   AF-A0A973HJQ1-F1
#
_cell.length_a   1.000
_cell.length_b   1.000
_cell.length_c   1.000
_cell.angle_alpha   90.00
_cell.angle_beta   90.00
_cell.angle_gamma   90.00
#
_symmetry.space_group_name_H-M   'P 1'
#
loop_
_entity.id
_entity.type
_entity.pdbx_description
1 polymer ?
#
loop_
_entity_poly.entity_id
_entity_poly.type
_entity_poly.pdbx_seq_one_letter_code
_entity_poly.pdbx_strand_id
1 'polypeptide(L)' 'MSAAEVASVCGRPEEEVAKLLWESAVGGAAFVNNIEGVDKYWVDIWGPGHMEMVVNNKELIQKYPELGAAFDAFGKKKG' A
#
# COMPACT_ATOMS: atom_id res chain seq x y z
N MET A 1 3.69 -11.59 3.26
CA MET A 1 2.72 -12.53 3.87
C MET A 1 1.46 -12.57 3.02
N SER A 2 0.84 -13.72 2.83
CA SER A 2 -0.48 -13.83 2.20
C SER A 2 -1.59 -13.48 3.19
N ALA A 3 -2.81 -13.25 2.67
CA ALA A 3 -3.98 -13.00 3.51
C ALA A 3 -4.21 -14.13 4.53
N ALA A 4 -4.08 -15.39 4.13
CA ALA A 4 -4.19 -16.54 5.04
C ALA A 4 -3.15 -16.50 6.19
N GLU A 5 -1.90 -16.15 5.89
CA GLU A 5 -0.83 -16.05 6.90
C GLU A 5 -1.14 -14.92 7.90
N VAL A 6 -1.60 -13.77 7.40
CA VAL A 6 -1.97 -12.62 8.26
C VAL A 6 -3.23 -12.93 9.07
N ALA A 7 -4.23 -13.58 8.48
CA ALA A 7 -5.47 -13.97 9.14
C ALA A 7 -5.25 -14.91 10.32
N SER A 8 -4.36 -15.89 10.15
CA SER A 8 -3.92 -16.79 11.22
C SER A 8 -3.29 -16.03 12.39
N VAL A 9 -2.42 -15.06 12.11
CA VAL A 9 -1.77 -14.24 13.15
C VAL A 9 -2.76 -13.29 13.84
N CYS A 10 -3.67 -12.68 13.07
CA CYS A 10 -4.64 -11.71 13.59
C CYS A 10 -5.87 -12.36 14.25
N GLY A 11 -6.07 -13.67 14.09
CA GLY A 11 -7.24 -14.38 14.59
C GLY A 11 -8.55 -13.90 13.93
N ARG A 12 -8.48 -13.48 12.65
CA ARG A 12 -9.62 -12.92 11.90
C ARG A 12 -9.96 -13.80 10.68
N PRO A 13 -11.18 -13.68 10.12
CA PRO A 13 -11.52 -14.34 8.87
C PRO A 13 -10.59 -13.91 7.73
N GLU A 14 -10.16 -14.87 6.92
CA GLU A 14 -9.26 -14.60 5.78
C GLU A 14 -9.86 -13.60 4.79
N GLU A 15 -11.16 -13.70 4.51
CA GLU A 15 -11.86 -12.80 3.59
C GLU A 15 -11.80 -11.34 4.07
N GLU A 16 -12.01 -11.11 5.37
CA GLU A 16 -11.92 -9.77 5.97
C GLU A 16 -10.49 -9.23 5.86
N VAL A 17 -9.51 -10.07 6.18
CA VAL A 17 -8.09 -9.71 6.13
C VAL A 17 -7.63 -9.44 4.70
N ALA A 18 -8.04 -10.26 3.73
CA ALA A 18 -7.74 -10.06 2.32
C ALA A 18 -8.28 -8.70 1.84
N LYS A 19 -9.51 -8.35 2.20
CA LYS A 19 -10.11 -7.06 1.86
C LYS A 19 -9.32 -5.90 2.46
N LEU A 20 -8.99 -5.97 3.75
CA LEU A 20 -8.24 -4.90 4.44
C LEU A 20 -6.81 -4.75 3.90
N LEU A 21 -6.14 -5.87 3.58
CA LEU A 21 -4.81 -5.86 2.96
C LEU A 21 -4.85 -5.24 1.57
N TRP A 22 -5.89 -5.56 0.79
CA TRP A 22 -6.10 -4.95 -0.53
C TRP A 22 -6.35 -3.45 -0.43
N GLU A 23 -7.26 -3.01 0.45
CA GLU A 23 -7.52 -1.58 0.68
C GLU A 23 -6.26 -0.84 1.14
N SER A 24 -5.44 -1.47 1.99
CA SER A 24 -4.16 -0.92 2.44
C SER A 24 -3.16 -0.78 1.28
N ALA A 25 -3.11 -1.75 0.37
CA ALA A 25 -2.25 -1.70 -0.80
C ALA A 25 -2.70 -0.62 -1.81
N VAL A 26 -4.01 -0.53 -2.08
CA VAL A 26 -4.60 0.52 -2.94
C VAL A 26 -4.31 1.91 -2.37
N GLY A 27 -4.36 2.05 -1.05
CA GLY A 27 -4.02 3.29 -0.33
C GLY A 27 -2.52 3.57 -0.21
N GLY A 28 -1.63 2.70 -0.70
CA GLY A 28 -0.18 2.84 -0.62
C GLY A 28 0.42 2.65 0.78
N ALA A 29 -0.35 2.09 1.72
CA ALA A 29 0.09 1.77 3.08
C ALA A 29 0.77 0.40 3.20
N ALA A 30 0.59 -0.46 2.19
CA ALA A 30 1.28 -1.74 2.08
C ALA A 30 1.71 -1.97 0.63
N PHE A 31 2.82 -2.68 0.46
CA PHE A 31 3.19 -3.21 -0.84
C PHE A 31 2.46 -4.52 -1.08
N VAL A 32 2.08 -4.75 -2.34
CA VAL A 32 1.52 -6.02 -2.79
C VAL A 32 2.29 -6.47 -4.03
N ASN A 33 2.56 -7.77 -4.10
CA ASN A 33 3.05 -8.40 -5.31
C ASN A 33 2.47 -9.80 -5.43
N ASN A 34 2.25 -10.23 -6.66
CA ASN A 34 1.76 -11.56 -6.95
C ASN A 34 2.97 -12.50 -7.12
N ILE A 35 3.10 -13.47 -6.22
CA ILE A 35 4.15 -14.50 -6.27
C ILE A 35 3.44 -15.84 -6.42
N GLU A 36 3.67 -16.52 -7.54
CA GLU A 36 3.10 -17.84 -7.83
C GLU A 36 1.56 -17.87 -7.76
N GLY A 37 0.90 -16.78 -8.18
CA GLY A 37 -0.56 -16.66 -8.15
C GLY A 37 -1.14 -16.23 -6.81
N VAL A 38 -0.30 -16.01 -5.79
CA VAL A 38 -0.72 -15.57 -4.45
C VAL A 38 -0.27 -14.14 -4.19
N ASP A 39 -1.21 -13.28 -3.79
CA ASP A 39 -0.88 -11.93 -3.36
C ASP A 39 -0.16 -11.95 -2.03
N LYS A 40 1.07 -11.44 -2.04
CA LYS A 40 1.91 -11.28 -0.87
C LYS A 40 2.01 -9.80 -0.54
N TYR A 41 1.68 -9.49 0.71
CA TYR A 41 1.70 -8.16 1.29
C TYR A 41 2.87 -7.99 2.24
N TRP A 42 3.50 -6.82 2.22
CA TRP A 42 4.51 -6.45 3.20
C TRP A 42 4.53 -4.93 3.38
N VAL A 43 5.07 -4.50 4.52
CA VAL A 43 5.28 -3.10 4.84
C VAL A 43 6.76 -2.92 5.05
N ASP A 44 7.39 -2.10 4.21
CA ASP A 44 8.78 -1.69 4.40
C ASP A 44 8.83 -0.33 5.09
N ILE A 45 9.67 -0.13 6.10
CA ILE A 45 9.72 1.15 6.82
C ILE A 45 10.61 2.12 6.03
N TRP A 46 10.20 2.40 4.79
CA TRP A 46 10.83 3.36 3.91
C TRP A 46 9.77 4.32 3.38
N GLY A 47 9.78 5.52 3.96
CA GLY A 47 8.78 6.58 3.70
C GLY A 47 8.67 7.00 2.23
N PRO A 48 9.78 7.25 1.50
CA PRO A 48 9.69 7.65 0.08
C PRO A 48 8.99 6.61 -0.79
N GLY A 49 9.26 5.32 -0.59
CA GLY A 49 8.61 4.25 -1.37
C GLY A 49 7.11 4.14 -1.12
N HIS A 50 6.67 4.36 0.12
CA HIS A 50 5.23 4.45 0.40
C HIS A 50 4.58 5.63 -0.32
N MET A 51 5.24 6.79 -0.32
CA MET A 51 4.73 7.95 -1.05
C MET A 51 4.70 7.71 -2.57
N GLU A 52 5.68 7.01 -3.13
CA GLU A 52 5.66 6.60 -4.54
C GLU A 52 4.48 5.66 -4.84
N MET A 53 4.17 4.69 -3.97
CA MET A 53 3.00 3.83 -4.14
C MET A 53 1.68 4.62 -4.12
N VAL A 54 1.56 5.60 -3.23
CA VAL A 54 0.39 6.51 -3.16
C VAL A 54 0.25 7.31 -4.45
N VAL A 55 1.34 7.92 -4.95
CA VAL A 55 1.30 8.79 -6.14
C VAL A 55 1.14 8.00 -7.44
N ASN A 56 1.61 6.75 -7.49
CA ASN A 56 1.39 5.87 -8.63
C ASN A 56 -0.09 5.52 -8.85
N ASN A 57 -0.92 5.61 -7.80
CA ASN A 57 -2.36 5.43 -7.92
C ASN A 57 -3.02 6.68 -8.52
N LYS A 58 -3.18 6.69 -9.85
CA LYS A 58 -3.75 7.81 -10.61
C LYS A 58 -5.16 8.19 -10.17
N GLU A 59 -6.00 7.22 -9.79
CA GLU A 59 -7.37 7.49 -9.33
C GLU A 59 -7.34 8.22 -7.98
N LEU A 60 -6.45 7.79 -7.08
CA LEU A 60 -6.27 8.43 -5.78
C LEU A 60 -5.74 9.86 -5.92
N ILE A 61 -4.81 10.10 -6.84
CA ILE A 61 -4.29 11.44 -7.13
C ILE A 61 -5.32 12.34 -7.80
N GLN A 62 -6.16 11.81 -8.69
CA GLN A 62 -7.26 12.59 -9.27
C GLN A 62 -8.28 13.02 -8.21
N LYS A 63 -8.54 12.14 -7.24
CA LYS A 63 -9.46 12.43 -6.14
C LYS A 63 -8.85 13.37 -5.08
N TYR A 64 -7.55 13.22 -4.81
CA TYR A 64 -6.81 13.96 -3.80
C TYR A 64 -5.49 14.51 -4.39
N PRO A 65 -5.55 15.57 -5.21
CA PRO A 65 -4.38 16.14 -5.87
C PRO A 65 -3.32 16.67 -4.89
N GLU A 66 -3.70 16.97 -3.65
CA GLU A 66 -2.80 17.36 -2.57
C GLU A 66 -1.74 16.30 -2.24
N LEU A 67 -2.03 15.01 -2.47
CA LEU A 67 -1.07 13.92 -2.22
C LEU A 67 0.13 14.02 -3.18
N GLY A 68 -0.14 14.29 -4.45
CA GLY A 68 0.92 14.50 -5.45
C GLY A 68 1.74 15.76 -5.17
N ALA A 69 1.07 16.84 -4.78
CA ALA A 69 1.74 18.10 -4.41
C ALA A 69 2.62 17.94 -3.15
N ALA A 70 2.14 17.20 -2.15
CA ALA A 70 2.91 16.91 -0.93
C ALA A 70 4.16 16.08 -1.23
N PHE A 71 4.06 15.08 -2.11
CA PHE A 71 5.20 14.27 -2.53
C PHE A 71 6.24 15.08 -3.32
N ASP A 72 5.80 15.90 -4.29
CA ASP A 72 6.70 16.79 -5.05
C ASP A 72 7.42 17.80 -4.14
N ALA A 73 6.70 18.39 -3.18
CA ALA A 73 7.28 19.30 -2.19
C ALA A 73 8.28 18.59 -1.26
N PHE A 74 8.00 17.35 -0.85
CA PHE A 74 8.93 16.52 -0.08
C PHE A 74 10.19 16.21 -0.88
N GLY A 75 10.05 15.78 -2.15
CA GLY A 75 11.14 15.47 -3.06
C GLY A 75 12.05 16.68 -3.30
N LYS A 76 11.49 17.85 -3.62
CA LYS A 76 12.26 19.09 -3.83
C LYS A 76 13.03 19.57 -2.60
N LYS A 77 12.58 19.21 -1.39
CA LYS A 77 13.21 19.63 -0.13
C LYS A 77 14.32 18.67 0.33
N LYS A 78 14.30 17.42 -0.10
CA LYS A 78 15.22 16.36 0.34
C LYS A 78 16.07 15.71 -0.76
N GLY A 79 15.77 15.98 -2.03
CA GLY A 79 16.56 15.59 -3.20
C GLY A 79 17.72 16.53 -3.49
#